data_AF-A0A0B7ART1-F1
#
_entry.id   AF-A0A0B7ART1-F1
#
_cell.length_a   1.000
_cell.length_b   1.000
_cell.length_c   1.000
_cell.angle_alpha   90.00
_cell.angle_beta   90.00
_cell.angle_gamma   90.00
#
_symmetry.space_group_name_H-M   'P 1'
#
loop_
_entity.id
_entity.type
_entity.pdbx_description
1 polymer ?
#
loop_
_entity_poly.entity_id
_entity_poly.type
_entity_poly.pdbx_seq_one_letter_code
_entity_poly.pdbx_strand_id
1 'polypeptide(L)'
;MILGNFRPELRNLPVYLPYDSVFIVSAILFSFTSGYCSSLVMMYAPKCVAPNDSANAGMVMALFLVFGVLCGINFSRVWGIVIGSG
;
A
#
# COMPACT_ATOMS: atom_id res chain seq x y z
N MET A 1 5.20 1.76 -10.45
CA MET A 1 6.18 2.46 -11.30
C MET A 1 7.56 1.81 -11.26
N ILE A 2 7.88 1.03 -10.21
CA ILE A 2 9.21 0.41 -10.03
C ILE A 2 9.41 -0.83 -10.93
N LEU A 3 8.31 -1.54 -11.26
CA LEU A 3 8.32 -2.78 -12.06
C LEU A 3 7.91 -2.62 -13.53
N GLY A 4 7.51 -1.40 -13.96
CA GLY A 4 7.11 -1.15 -15.35
C GLY A 4 8.30 -0.73 -16.22
N ASN A 5 8.24 -1.06 -17.50
CA ASN A 5 9.28 -0.82 -18.50
C ASN A 5 9.40 0.67 -18.90
N PHE A 6 9.71 1.54 -17.94
CA PHE A 6 9.98 2.96 -18.18
C PHE A 6 11.47 3.26 -17.97
N ARG A 7 12.21 3.29 -19.09
CA ARG A 7 13.64 3.64 -19.25
C ARG A 7 14.63 2.58 -18.71
N PRO A 8 15.12 1.65 -19.57
CA PRO A 8 16.03 0.57 -19.18
C PRO A 8 17.51 0.98 -19.05
N GLU A 9 17.91 2.17 -19.48
CA GLU A 9 19.33 2.56 -19.60
C GLU A 9 20.03 2.97 -18.28
N LEU A 10 19.32 2.95 -17.14
CA LEU A 10 19.80 3.47 -15.83
C LEU A 10 19.71 2.45 -14.68
N ARG A 11 19.49 1.15 -14.92
CA ARG A 11 19.28 0.17 -13.82
C ARG A 11 20.08 -1.14 -13.95
N ASN A 12 20.73 -1.50 -12.84
CA ASN A 12 21.46 -2.78 -12.61
C ASN A 12 20.55 -3.99 -12.27
N LEU A 13 19.21 -3.86 -12.31
CA LEU A 13 18.30 -4.98 -12.03
C LEU A 13 17.62 -5.51 -13.30
N PRO A 14 17.66 -6.83 -13.55
CA PRO A 14 16.96 -7.44 -14.67
C PRO A 14 15.44 -7.35 -14.47
N VAL A 15 14.72 -7.07 -15.56
CA VAL A 15 13.26 -6.98 -15.61
C VAL A 15 12.66 -8.36 -15.31
N TYR A 16 12.25 -8.60 -14.06
CA TYR A 16 11.64 -9.87 -13.65
C TYR A 16 10.19 -10.05 -14.12
N LEU A 17 9.53 -9.01 -14.63
CA LEU A 17 8.13 -9.04 -15.09
C LEU A 17 8.00 -8.35 -16.46
N PRO A 18 8.08 -9.08 -17.59
CA PRO A 18 7.95 -8.51 -18.93
C PRO A 18 6.52 -8.07 -19.29
N TYR A 19 5.52 -8.49 -18.52
CA TYR A 19 4.11 -8.15 -18.74
C TYR A 19 3.71 -6.91 -17.94
N ASP A 20 3.72 -5.75 -18.60
CA ASP A 20 3.15 -4.49 -18.06
C ASP A 20 1.70 -4.69 -17.55
N SER A 21 0.96 -5.65 -18.11
CA SER A 21 -0.39 -6.05 -17.67
C SER A 21 -0.44 -6.54 -16.22
N VAL A 22 0.54 -7.29 -15.74
CA VAL A 22 0.58 -7.78 -14.34
C VAL A 22 0.84 -6.62 -13.37
N PHE A 23 1.66 -5.66 -13.78
CA PHE A 23 1.90 -4.44 -13.01
C PHE A 23 0.63 -3.57 -12.93
N ILE A 24 -0.08 -3.41 -14.04
CA ILE A 24 -1.36 -2.66 -14.07
C ILE A 24 -2.44 -3.38 -13.24
N VAL A 25 -2.59 -4.70 -13.37
CA VAL A 25 -3.60 -5.47 -12.61
C VAL A 25 -3.31 -5.43 -11.11
N SER A 26 -2.05 -5.59 -10.70
CA SER A 26 -1.69 -5.48 -9.29
C SER A 26 -1.87 -4.06 -8.74
N ALA A 27 -1.57 -3.02 -9.53
CA ALA A 27 -1.84 -1.63 -9.13
C ALA A 27 -3.35 -1.37 -8.97
N ILE A 28 -4.19 -1.87 -9.89
CA ILE A 28 -5.64 -1.74 -9.80
C ILE A 28 -6.17 -2.50 -8.57
N LEU A 29 -5.76 -3.75 -8.36
CA LEU A 29 -6.16 -4.55 -7.19
C LEU A 29 -5.73 -3.90 -5.88
N PHE A 30 -4.51 -3.34 -5.85
CA PHE A 30 -3.97 -2.68 -4.67
C PHE A 30 -4.70 -1.37 -4.37
N SER A 31 -4.98 -0.54 -5.38
CA SER A 31 -5.78 0.68 -5.23
C SER A 31 -7.22 0.38 -4.85
N PHE A 32 -7.84 -0.64 -5.45
CA PHE A 32 -9.20 -1.05 -5.11
C PHE A 32 -9.28 -1.55 -3.67
N THR A 33 -8.35 -2.42 -3.25
CA THR A 33 -8.31 -2.93 -1.88
C THR A 33 -8.04 -1.82 -0.88
N SER A 34 -7.01 -0.98 -1.11
CA SER A 34 -6.62 0.08 -0.16
C SER A 34 -7.65 1.20 -0.08
N GLY A 35 -8.31 1.55 -1.19
CA GLY A 35 -9.33 2.59 -1.23
C GLY A 35 -10.68 2.10 -0.70
N TYR A 36 -11.17 0.97 -1.23
CA TYR A 36 -12.51 0.48 -0.91
C TYR A 36 -12.58 -0.13 0.49
N CYS A 37 -11.58 -0.93 0.89
CA CYS A 37 -11.54 -1.53 2.23
C CYS A 37 -11.43 -0.45 3.31
N SER A 38 -10.62 0.60 3.09
CA SER A 38 -10.48 1.70 4.04
C SER A 38 -11.80 2.46 4.26
N SER A 39 -12.52 2.77 3.17
CA SER A 39 -13.83 3.42 3.28
C SER A 39 -14.89 2.54 3.95
N LEU A 40 -14.92 1.24 3.64
CA LEU A 40 -15.82 0.30 4.29
C LEU A 40 -15.51 0.15 5.79
N VAL A 41 -14.24 0.02 6.14
CA VAL A 41 -13.78 -0.08 7.53
C VAL A 41 -14.24 1.14 8.33
N MET A 42 -14.09 2.35 7.81
CA MET A 42 -14.58 3.56 8.50
C MET A 42 -16.12 3.64 8.61
N MET A 43 -16.87 3.04 7.69
CA MET A 43 -18.34 3.00 7.75
C MET A 43 -18.88 1.88 8.66
N TYR A 44 -18.23 0.73 8.68
CA TYR A 44 -18.71 -0.47 9.39
C TYR A 44 -18.15 -0.62 10.81
N ALA A 45 -16.93 -0.18 11.07
CA ALA A 45 -16.33 -0.32 12.38
C ALA A 45 -17.09 0.38 13.53
N PRO A 46 -17.67 1.59 13.39
CA PRO A 46 -18.48 2.16 14.48
C PRO A 46 -19.83 1.42 14.66
N LYS A 47 -20.25 0.58 13.71
CA LYS A 47 -21.48 -0.22 13.79
C LYS A 47 -21.28 -1.62 14.39
N CYS A 48 -20.04 -2.10 14.48
CA CYS A 48 -19.69 -3.39 15.08
C CYS A 48 -19.39 -3.30 16.58
N VAL A 49 -19.41 -2.12 17.19
CA VAL A 49 -19.18 -1.90 18.63
C VAL A 49 -20.38 -1.21 19.27
N ALA A 50 -20.53 -1.38 20.59
CA ALA A 50 -21.54 -0.68 21.35
C ALA A 50 -21.42 0.85 21.14
N PRO A 51 -22.53 1.60 21.04
CA PRO A 51 -22.50 3.03 20.72
C PRO A 51 -21.60 3.86 21.65
N ASN A 52 -21.38 3.39 22.88
CA ASN A 52 -20.49 4.01 23.86
C ASN A 52 -19.00 3.92 23.51
N ASP A 53 -18.58 2.90 22.74
CA ASP A 53 -17.17 2.64 22.42
C ASP A 53 -16.83 2.91 20.94
N SER A 54 -17.81 3.44 20.19
CA SER A 54 -17.68 3.79 18.76
C SER A 54 -16.53 4.78 18.49
N ALA A 55 -16.30 5.72 19.41
CA ALA A 55 -15.19 6.68 19.33
C ALA A 55 -13.82 5.99 19.43
N ASN A 56 -13.67 5.00 20.31
CA ASN A 56 -12.42 4.27 20.48
C ASN A 56 -12.11 3.39 19.28
N ALA A 57 -13.12 2.74 18.69
CA ALA A 57 -12.97 1.98 17.45
C ALA A 57 -12.51 2.87 16.28
N GLY A 58 -13.03 4.09 16.20
CA GLY A 58 -12.59 5.13 15.26
C GLY A 58 -11.10 5.45 15.36
N MET A 59 -10.63 5.69 16.59
CA MET A 59 -9.22 6.01 16.85
C MET A 59 -8.27 4.86 16.50
N VAL A 60 -8.64 3.61 16.81
CA VAL A 60 -7.82 2.44 16.50
C VAL A 60 -7.68 2.22 14.99
N MET A 61 -8.74 2.43 14.22
CA MET A 61 -8.66 2.39 12.74
C MET A 61 -7.72 3.44 12.17
N ALA A 62 -7.80 4.68 12.67
CA ALA A 62 -6.93 5.76 12.23
C ALA A 62 -5.46 5.45 12.54
N LEU A 63 -5.19 4.83 13.70
CA LEU A 63 -3.85 4.38 14.07
C LEU A 63 -3.33 3.31 13.09
N PHE A 64 -4.13 2.30 12.77
CA PHE A 64 -3.76 1.26 11.81
C PHE A 64 -3.52 1.81 10.40
N LEU A 65 -4.31 2.80 9.97
CA LEU A 65 -4.12 3.46 8.69
C LEU A 65 -2.77 4.17 8.62
N VAL A 66 -2.45 5.00 9.63
CA VAL A 66 -1.17 5.70 9.71
C VAL A 66 -0.01 4.72 9.83
N PHE A 67 -0.16 3.68 10.64
CA PHE A 67 0.85 2.63 10.79
C PHE A 67 1.15 1.92 9.46
N GLY A 68 0.11 1.60 8.67
CA GLY A 68 0.27 1.04 7.33
C GLY A 68 1.03 1.96 6.38
N VAL A 69 0.73 3.27 6.39
CA VAL A 69 1.44 4.27 5.58
C VAL A 69 2.91 4.37 6.00
N LEU A 70 3.20 4.46 7.30
CA LEU A 70 4.57 4.50 7.81
C LEU A 70 5.34 3.24 7.44
N CYS A 71 4.74 2.06 7.62
CA CYS A 71 5.35 0.79 7.24
C CYS A 71 5.68 0.75 5.73
N GLY A 72 4.76 1.19 4.87
CA GLY A 72 4.97 1.28 3.43
C GLY A 72 6.08 2.24 3.02
N ILE A 73 6.18 3.42 3.67
CA ILE A 73 7.27 4.38 3.43
C ILE A 73 8.62 3.78 3.83
N ASN A 74 8.69 3.14 5.00
CA ASN A 74 9.92 2.50 5.47
C ASN A 74 10.35 1.37 4.52
N PHE A 75 9.41 0.53 4.07
CA PHE A 75 9.69 -0.52 3.10
C PHE A 75 10.21 0.03 1.77
N SER A 76 9.62 1.12 1.27
CA SER A 76 10.13 1.83 0.08
C SER A 76 11.55 2.37 0.28
N ARG A 77 11.87 2.91 1.45
CA ARG A 77 13.24 3.39 1.75
C ARG A 77 14.25 2.25 1.82
N VAL A 78 13.90 1.14 2.48
CA VAL A 78 14.75 -0.05 2.55
C VAL A 78 15.04 -0.59 1.16
N TRP A 79 14.02 -0.69 0.31
CA TRP A 79 14.19 -1.14 -1.08
C TRP A 79 15.09 -0.19 -1.90
N GLY A 80 14.97 1.13 -1.70
CA GLY A 80 15.87 2.12 -2.32
C GLY A 80 17.34 1.97 -1.90
N ILE A 81 17.59 1.66 -0.61
CA ILE A 81 18.94 1.41 -0.09
C ILE A 81 19.54 0.12 -0.67
N VAL A 82 18.71 -0.94 -0.78
CA VAL A 82 19.12 -2.23 -1.35
C VAL A 82 19.54 -2.09 -2.82
N ILE A 83 18.84 -1.26 -3.60
CA ILE A 83 19.19 -1.02 -5.02
C ILE A 83 20.38 -0.07 -5.16
N GLY A 84 20.53 0.92 -4.27
CA GLY A 84 21.60 1.91 -4.33
C GLY A 84 22.98 1.43 -3.84
N SER A 85 23.10 0.19 -3.33
CA SER A 85 24.35 -0.40 -2.86
C SER A 85 25.08 -1.26 -3.92
N GLY A 86 24.82 -1.03 -5.22
CA GLY A 86 25.44 -1.77 -6.33
C GLY A 86 25.95 -0.84 -7.41
#